data_AF-A0A453K1U1-F1
#
_entry.id   AF-A0A453K1U1-F1
#
_cell.length_a   1.000
_cell.length_b   1.000
_cell.length_c   1.000
_cell.angle_alpha   90.00
_cell.angle_beta   90.00
_cell.angle_gamma   90.00
#
_symmetry.space_group_name_H-M   'P 1'
#
loop_
_entity.id
_entity.type
_entity.pdbx_description
1 polymer ?
#
loop_
_entity_poly.entity_id
_entity_poly.type
_entity_poly.pdbx_seq_one_letter_code
_entity_poly.pdbx_strand_id
1 'polypeptide(L)'
;MLIFCIITLVQAIDDAGHDKAVKLKVRGLEAVDRAIGQLARLLWEAEKSGHYQYFFCVTGDHSTPVEYGDHSFEPVPFAICRLRDFVGAIGEGNVMNTPLDDFPLPSVKSGEDLTDDSEPAEHKPEERKAFSGDTVCEYTEIAAARGCLGRFPGSEMMGIIKKFMKAKND
;
A
#
# COMPACT_ATOMS: atom_id res chain seq x y z
N MET A 1 11.78 0.02 21.51
CA MET A 1 10.31 0.11 21.62
C MET A 1 9.71 -0.15 20.23
N LEU A 2 8.49 -0.65 20.14
CA LEU A 2 7.89 -1.04 18.85
C LEU A 2 6.96 0.08 18.39
N ILE A 3 7.17 0.58 17.18
CA ILE A 3 6.34 1.64 16.60
C ILE A 3 5.67 1.08 15.35
N PHE A 4 4.37 1.31 15.24
CA PHE A 4 3.52 0.78 14.19
C PHE A 4 3.08 1.91 13.26
N CYS A 5 3.27 1.74 11.96
CA CYS A 5 2.74 2.65 10.96
C CYS A 5 1.62 1.94 10.18
N ILE A 6 0.38 2.36 10.44
CA ILE A 6 -0.78 1.99 9.63
C ILE A 6 -0.91 3.04 8.54
N ILE A 7 -1.01 2.57 7.30
CA ILE A 7 -1.31 3.40 6.15
C ILE A 7 -2.68 2.95 5.68
N THR A 8 -3.69 3.75 6.04
CA THR A 8 -5.06 3.57 5.54
C THR A 8 -5.22 4.34 4.25
N LEU A 9 -6.18 3.90 3.41
CA LEU A 9 -6.57 4.62 2.20
C LEU A 9 -6.84 6.11 2.52
N VAL A 10 -6.29 7.00 1.69
CA VAL A 10 -6.39 8.45 1.87
C VAL A 10 -7.74 8.93 1.34
N GLN A 11 -8.44 9.79 2.08
CA GLN A 11 -9.78 10.32 1.72
C GLN A 11 -9.86 10.84 0.27
N ALA A 12 -8.79 11.46 -0.26
CA ALA A 12 -8.75 11.92 -1.64
C ALA A 12 -8.93 10.80 -2.69
N ILE A 13 -8.56 9.55 -2.37
CA ILE A 13 -8.73 8.39 -3.24
C ILE A 13 -10.19 7.89 -3.20
N ASP A 14 -10.84 8.08 -2.06
CA ASP A 14 -12.25 7.77 -1.87
C ASP A 14 -13.15 8.73 -2.66
N ASP A 15 -12.88 10.05 -2.54
CA ASP A 15 -13.55 11.08 -3.33
C ASP A 15 -13.42 10.82 -4.84
N ALA A 16 -12.23 10.44 -5.31
CA ALA A 16 -12.03 10.06 -6.72
C ALA A 16 -12.83 8.80 -7.12
N GLY A 17 -13.10 7.90 -6.17
CA GLY A 17 -14.00 6.78 -6.34
C GLY A 17 -15.44 7.23 -6.56
N HIS A 18 -15.94 8.12 -5.69
CA HIS A 18 -17.26 8.72 -5.79
C HIS A 18 -17.48 9.49 -7.10
N ASP A 19 -16.48 10.27 -7.50
CA ASP A 19 -16.51 11.07 -8.74
C ASP A 19 -16.35 10.22 -10.02
N LYS A 20 -16.14 8.90 -9.88
CA LYS A 20 -15.80 7.97 -10.98
C LYS A 20 -14.58 8.43 -11.77
N ALA A 21 -13.68 9.14 -11.10
CA ALA A 21 -12.51 9.78 -11.68
C ALA A 21 -11.35 8.79 -11.79
N VAL A 22 -11.41 7.88 -12.76
CA VAL A 22 -10.49 6.72 -12.86
C VAL A 22 -9.03 7.16 -12.86
N LYS A 23 -8.66 8.15 -13.69
CA LYS A 23 -7.26 8.61 -13.76
C LYS A 23 -6.81 9.26 -12.47
N LEU A 24 -7.70 10.03 -11.83
CA LEU A 24 -7.41 10.66 -10.54
C LEU A 24 -7.19 9.60 -9.46
N LYS A 25 -8.03 8.56 -9.43
CA LYS A 25 -7.92 7.46 -8.47
C LYS A 25 -6.61 6.68 -8.64
N VAL A 26 -6.24 6.35 -9.88
CA VAL A 26 -4.95 5.69 -10.19
C VAL A 26 -3.78 6.55 -9.73
N ARG A 27 -3.74 7.83 -10.13
CA ARG A 27 -2.65 8.74 -9.72
C ARG A 27 -2.61 8.96 -8.20
N GLY A 28 -3.76 8.90 -7.54
CA GLY A 28 -3.86 8.98 -6.07
C GLY A 28 -3.20 7.79 -5.40
N LEU A 29 -3.42 6.58 -5.91
CA LEU A 29 -2.74 5.37 -5.46
C LEU A 29 -1.23 5.43 -5.72
N GLU A 30 -0.78 5.91 -6.88
CA GLU A 30 0.65 6.14 -7.18
C GLU A 30 1.29 7.16 -6.22
N ALA A 31 0.55 8.21 -5.85
CA ALA A 31 1.01 9.19 -4.88
C ALA A 31 1.18 8.57 -3.48
N VAL A 32 0.25 7.69 -3.06
CA VAL A 32 0.38 6.92 -1.81
C VAL A 32 1.57 5.97 -1.87
N ASP A 33 1.81 5.28 -2.99
CA ASP A 33 2.97 4.43 -3.16
C ASP A 33 4.29 5.19 -2.97
N ARG A 34 4.40 6.40 -3.55
CA ARG A 34 5.54 7.31 -3.29
C ARG A 34 5.64 7.69 -1.81
N ALA A 35 4.53 8.03 -1.16
CA ALA A 35 4.51 8.38 0.26
C ALA A 35 4.98 7.21 1.15
N ILE A 36 4.60 5.97 0.81
CA ILE A 36 5.06 4.75 1.49
C ILE A 36 6.58 4.63 1.34
N GLY A 37 7.13 4.84 0.14
CA GLY A 37 8.57 4.83 -0.09
C GLY A 37 9.32 5.89 0.71
N GLN A 38 8.79 7.12 0.78
CA GLN A 38 9.36 8.21 1.58
C GLN A 38 9.34 7.88 3.08
N LEU A 39 8.22 7.36 3.57
CA LEU A 39 8.09 6.91 4.94
C LEU A 39 9.09 5.78 5.24
N ALA A 40 9.26 4.82 4.33
CA ALA A 40 10.23 3.73 4.48
C ALA A 40 11.66 4.24 4.65
N ARG A 41 12.06 5.24 3.87
CA ARG A 41 13.37 5.90 4.01
C ARG A 41 13.53 6.52 5.40
N LEU A 42 12.58 7.36 5.82
CA LEU A 42 12.65 8.07 7.11
C LEU A 42 12.66 7.10 8.30
N LEU A 43 11.81 6.07 8.26
CA LEU A 43 11.78 5.06 9.30
C LEU A 43 13.04 4.20 9.31
N TRP A 44 13.64 3.94 8.14
CA TRP A 44 14.86 3.14 8.06
C TRP A 44 16.07 3.89 8.63
N GLU A 45 16.18 5.20 8.35
CA GLU A 45 17.14 6.09 9.00
C GLU A 45 16.99 6.04 10.54
N ALA A 46 15.75 6.09 11.04
CA ALA A 46 15.46 5.98 12.47
C ALA A 46 15.78 4.58 13.05
N GLU A 47 15.42 3.49 12.36
CA GLU A 47 15.70 2.11 12.80
C GLU A 47 17.21 1.86 12.90
N LYS A 48 17.99 2.34 11.93
CA LYS A 48 19.47 2.24 11.93
C LYS A 48 20.14 2.97 13.10
N SER A 49 19.51 4.03 13.62
CA SER A 49 20.00 4.73 14.80
C SER A 49 19.76 3.95 16.12
N GLY A 50 19.09 2.79 16.06
CA GLY A 50 19.05 1.82 17.14
C GLY A 50 17.94 2.03 18.18
N HIS A 51 16.95 2.88 17.90
CA HIS A 51 15.93 3.24 18.89
C HIS A 51 14.65 2.38 18.83
N TYR A 52 14.24 1.93 17.63
CA TYR A 52 12.94 1.30 17.40
C TYR A 52 12.99 0.27 16.27
N GLN A 53 12.06 -0.69 16.31
CA GLN A 53 11.76 -1.57 15.18
C GLN A 53 10.41 -1.18 14.61
N TYR A 54 10.32 -1.07 13.29
CA TYR A 54 9.11 -0.63 12.61
C TYR A 54 8.47 -1.75 11.80
N PHE A 55 7.16 -1.69 11.72
CA PHE A 55 6.32 -2.58 10.95
C PHE A 55 5.40 -1.74 10.07
N PHE A 56 5.24 -2.16 8.82
CA PHE A 56 4.24 -1.61 7.92
C PHE A 56 2.98 -2.43 7.92
N CYS A 57 1.86 -1.74 7.90
CA CYS A 57 0.55 -2.31 7.67
C CYS A 57 -0.19 -1.39 6.69
N VAL A 58 -0.65 -1.95 5.57
CA VAL A 58 -1.38 -1.22 4.53
C VAL A 58 -2.73 -1.88 4.36
N THR A 59 -3.79 -1.07 4.36
CA THR A 59 -5.18 -1.53 4.18
C THR A 59 -6.08 -0.38 3.73
N GLY A 60 -7.26 -0.70 3.21
CA GLY A 60 -8.38 0.24 3.17
C GLY A 60 -9.23 0.16 4.44
N ASP A 61 -10.13 1.11 4.62
CA ASP A 61 -11.23 1.07 5.59
C ASP A 61 -12.54 0.59 4.94
N HIS A 62 -12.79 1.02 3.70
CA HIS A 62 -13.86 0.50 2.83
C HIS A 62 -13.45 0.51 1.35
N SER A 63 -14.33 -0.07 0.51
CA SER A 63 -14.15 -0.16 -0.94
C SER A 63 -15.11 0.77 -1.66
N THR A 64 -14.57 1.69 -2.49
CA THR A 64 -15.36 2.67 -3.27
C THR A 64 -15.09 2.49 -4.77
N PRO A 65 -15.59 1.42 -5.41
CA PRO A 65 -15.33 1.12 -6.82
C PRO A 65 -15.88 2.20 -7.75
N VAL A 66 -15.06 2.61 -8.74
CA VAL A 66 -15.40 3.65 -9.73
C VAL A 66 -16.58 3.28 -10.62
N GLU A 67 -16.85 1.98 -10.80
CA GLU A 67 -18.00 1.48 -11.59
C GLU A 67 -19.31 2.00 -11.01
N TYR A 68 -19.49 1.84 -9.70
CA TYR A 68 -20.70 2.28 -8.99
C TYR A 68 -20.61 3.74 -8.55
N GLY A 69 -19.44 4.20 -8.10
CA GLY A 69 -19.24 5.55 -7.55
C GLY A 69 -19.75 5.72 -6.12
N ASP A 70 -19.85 4.61 -5.38
CA ASP A 70 -20.34 4.58 -4.01
C ASP A 70 -19.61 3.48 -3.22
N HIS A 71 -19.75 3.52 -1.90
CA HIS A 71 -19.20 2.50 -1.02
C HIS A 71 -19.83 1.14 -1.33
N SER A 72 -19.03 0.10 -1.20
CA SER A 72 -19.45 -1.29 -1.41
C SER A 72 -19.08 -2.16 -0.21
N PHE A 73 -19.65 -3.37 -0.19
CA PHE A 73 -19.35 -4.40 0.82
C PHE A 73 -18.20 -5.31 0.39
N GLU A 74 -17.44 -4.93 -0.64
CA GLU A 74 -16.30 -5.68 -1.11
C GLU A 74 -15.14 -5.60 -0.11
N PRO A 75 -14.44 -6.71 0.18
CA PRO A 75 -13.33 -6.70 1.11
C PRO A 75 -12.16 -5.86 0.57
N VAL A 76 -11.49 -5.16 1.48
CA VAL A 76 -10.27 -4.39 1.18
C VAL A 76 -9.02 -5.26 1.32
N PRO A 77 -7.97 -5.02 0.52
CA PRO A 77 -6.70 -5.72 0.68
C PRO A 77 -6.04 -5.35 2.02
N PHE A 78 -5.28 -6.29 2.58
CA PHE A 78 -4.51 -6.10 3.81
C PHE A 78 -3.11 -6.70 3.63
N ALA A 79 -2.06 -5.93 3.95
CA ALA A 79 -0.69 -6.39 3.96
C ALA A 79 0.04 -5.92 5.22
N ILE A 80 0.91 -6.77 5.76
CA ILE A 80 1.75 -6.46 6.92
C ILE A 80 3.16 -7.02 6.74
N CYS A 81 4.19 -6.23 7.07
CA CYS A 81 5.58 -6.68 7.04
C CYS A 81 6.45 -5.92 8.06
N ARG A 82 7.67 -6.42 8.33
CA ARG A 82 8.69 -5.63 9.02
C ARG A 82 9.31 -4.64 8.04
N LEU A 83 9.66 -3.44 8.51
CA LEU A 83 10.39 -2.47 7.70
C LEU A 83 11.69 -3.08 7.15
N ARG A 84 12.43 -3.84 7.95
CA ARG A 84 13.63 -4.52 7.49
C ARG A 84 13.39 -5.52 6.35
N ASP A 85 12.25 -6.21 6.34
CA ASP A 85 11.89 -7.14 5.26
C ASP A 85 11.54 -6.34 3.98
N PHE A 86 10.86 -5.19 4.12
CA PHE A 86 10.61 -4.26 3.01
C PHE A 86 11.91 -3.71 2.42
N VAL A 87 12.82 -3.23 3.27
CA VAL A 87 14.14 -2.72 2.85
C VAL A 87 14.97 -3.82 2.20
N GLY A 88 14.90 -5.06 2.70
CA GLY A 88 15.54 -6.21 2.08
C GLY A 88 15.02 -6.52 0.67
N ALA A 89 13.70 -6.37 0.46
CA ALA A 89 13.06 -6.59 -0.83
C ALA A 89 13.41 -5.51 -1.86
N ILE A 90 13.41 -4.24 -1.46
CA ILE A 90 13.69 -3.09 -2.34
C ILE A 90 15.19 -2.85 -2.54
N GLY A 91 16.00 -3.21 -1.54
CA GLY A 91 17.43 -2.91 -1.47
C GLY A 91 17.69 -1.60 -0.72
N GLU A 92 18.58 -1.64 0.27
CA GLU A 92 18.87 -0.48 1.14
C GLU A 92 19.29 0.77 0.36
N GLY A 93 20.15 0.63 -0.65
CA GLY A 93 20.57 1.76 -1.48
C GLY A 93 19.39 2.44 -2.19
N ASN A 94 18.42 1.66 -2.67
CA ASN A 94 17.24 2.19 -3.35
C ASN A 94 16.33 2.94 -2.37
N VAL A 95 16.09 2.37 -1.18
CA VAL A 95 15.30 3.02 -0.12
C VAL A 95 15.95 4.34 0.32
N MET A 96 17.26 4.35 0.52
CA MET A 96 17.99 5.56 0.92
C MET A 96 18.03 6.63 -0.17
N ASN A 97 17.92 6.23 -1.44
CA ASN A 97 17.85 7.12 -2.59
C ASN A 97 16.43 7.60 -2.91
N THR A 98 15.41 7.13 -2.18
CA THR A 98 14.02 7.60 -2.38
C THR A 98 13.95 9.12 -2.21
N PRO A 99 13.49 9.87 -3.21
CA PRO A 99 13.36 11.32 -3.13
C PRO A 99 12.38 11.74 -2.02
N LEU A 100 12.77 12.75 -1.22
CA LEU A 100 11.95 13.30 -0.12
C LEU A 100 11.27 14.63 -0.48
N ASP A 101 11.29 14.99 -1.76
CA ASP A 101 10.55 16.14 -2.28
C ASP A 101 9.04 15.92 -2.21
N ASP A 102 8.32 17.04 -2.16
CA ASP A 102 6.86 17.01 -2.19
C ASP A 102 6.39 16.34 -3.48
N PHE A 103 5.56 15.30 -3.36
CA PHE A 103 4.84 14.78 -4.51
C PHE A 103 3.53 15.56 -4.65
N PRO A 104 3.30 16.25 -5.78
CA PRO A 104 2.06 16.98 -5.97
C PRO A 104 0.89 16.00 -5.94
N LEU A 105 -0.16 16.34 -5.19
CA LEU A 105 -1.42 15.63 -5.31
C LEU A 105 -1.88 15.70 -6.75
N PRO A 106 -2.33 14.59 -7.33
CA PRO A 106 -2.74 14.58 -8.72
C PRO A 106 -3.87 15.56 -8.93
N SER A 107 -3.71 16.42 -9.94
CA SER A 107 -4.79 17.22 -10.50
C SER A 107 -5.06 16.72 -11.91
N VAL A 108 -6.34 16.68 -12.27
CA VAL A 108 -6.81 16.38 -13.63
C VAL A 108 -7.47 17.65 -14.13
N LYS A 109 -7.13 18.12 -15.33
CA LYS A 109 -7.85 19.26 -15.92
C LYS A 109 -9.27 18.81 -16.28
N SER A 110 -10.25 19.70 -16.13
CA SER A 110 -11.63 19.40 -16.50
C SER A 110 -11.72 18.87 -17.93
N GLY A 111 -12.19 17.62 -18.08
CA GLY A 111 -12.33 16.92 -19.37
C GLY A 111 -11.22 15.92 -19.72
N GLU A 112 -10.07 15.89 -19.02
CA GLU A 112 -9.00 14.90 -19.27
C GLU A 112 -9.35 13.48 -18.81
N ASP A 113 -10.33 13.31 -17.91
CA ASP A 113 -10.79 11.99 -17.45
C ASP A 113 -11.72 11.27 -18.44
N LEU A 114 -12.21 11.98 -19.46
CA LEU A 114 -13.13 11.46 -20.47
C LEU A 114 -12.43 10.88 -21.71
N THR A 115 -11.11 11.10 -21.85
CA THR A 115 -10.33 10.56 -22.97
C THR A 115 -9.67 9.24 -22.58
N ASP A 116 -10.19 8.14 -23.10
CA ASP A 116 -9.67 6.79 -22.89
C ASP A 116 -8.41 6.55 -23.75
N ASP A 117 -7.30 7.21 -23.40
CA ASP A 117 -6.03 7.13 -24.15
C ASP A 117 -4.94 6.35 -23.40
N SER A 118 -5.30 5.54 -22.40
CA SER A 118 -4.34 4.64 -21.76
C SER A 118 -4.83 3.21 -21.79
N GLU A 119 -4.46 2.51 -22.87
CA GLU A 119 -4.26 1.06 -22.83
C GLU A 119 -3.51 0.73 -21.51
N PRO A 120 -4.04 -0.16 -20.65
CA PRO A 120 -3.30 -0.62 -19.50
C PRO A 120 -1.98 -1.16 -20.03
N ALA A 121 -0.85 -0.58 -19.61
CA ALA A 121 0.44 -1.08 -20.04
C ALA A 121 0.50 -2.57 -19.67
N GLU A 122 0.58 -3.45 -20.66
CA GLU A 122 0.80 -4.88 -20.45
C GLU A 122 2.07 -5.04 -19.61
N HIS A 123 1.89 -5.22 -18.30
CA HIS A 123 2.97 -5.63 -17.43
C HIS A 123 3.28 -7.07 -17.81
N LYS A 124 4.33 -7.27 -18.62
CA LYS A 124 4.95 -8.58 -18.72
C LYS A 124 5.25 -9.03 -17.29
N PRO A 125 4.77 -10.20 -16.86
CA PRO A 125 5.11 -10.72 -15.55
C PRO A 125 6.60 -11.05 -15.59
N GLU A 126 7.45 -10.09 -15.20
CA GLU A 126 8.74 -10.47 -14.65
C GLU A 126 8.43 -11.40 -13.47
N GLU A 127 9.20 -12.47 -13.32
CA GLU A 127 9.05 -13.45 -12.23
C GLU A 127 9.33 -12.76 -10.88
N ARG A 128 8.39 -11.94 -10.40
CA ARG A 128 8.44 -11.28 -9.11
C ARG A 128 8.23 -12.36 -8.06
N LYS A 129 9.30 -12.73 -7.37
CA LYS A 129 9.25 -13.69 -6.28
C LYS A 129 8.98 -12.94 -4.98
N ALA A 130 8.03 -13.44 -4.18
CA ALA A 130 7.81 -12.93 -2.84
C ALA A 130 9.12 -13.01 -2.03
N PHE A 131 9.49 -11.88 -1.42
CA PHE A 131 10.75 -11.78 -0.67
C PHE A 131 10.68 -12.52 0.67
N SER A 132 9.57 -12.37 1.38
CA SER A 132 9.32 -12.93 2.70
C SER A 132 7.81 -12.99 2.93
N GLY A 133 7.34 -13.96 3.72
CA GLY A 133 5.90 -14.16 3.96
C GLY A 133 5.33 -15.29 3.11
N ASP A 134 4.14 -15.07 2.55
CA ASP A 134 3.48 -16.02 1.65
C ASP A 134 3.93 -15.84 0.20
N THR A 135 3.22 -16.46 -0.75
CA THR A 135 3.58 -16.45 -2.18
C THR A 135 3.11 -15.21 -2.94
N VAL A 136 2.35 -14.30 -2.31
CA VAL A 136 1.80 -13.12 -2.98
C VAL A 136 2.85 -12.02 -3.09
N CYS A 137 2.99 -11.42 -4.28
CA CYS A 137 4.02 -10.41 -4.58
C CYS A 137 3.44 -9.08 -5.09
N GLU A 138 2.13 -8.91 -5.07
CA GLU A 138 1.43 -7.71 -5.56
C GLU A 138 0.36 -7.26 -4.57
N TYR A 139 0.18 -5.94 -4.47
CA TYR A 139 -0.84 -5.34 -3.62
C TYR A 139 -2.01 -4.86 -4.48
N THR A 140 -2.90 -5.79 -4.83
CA THR A 140 -4.17 -5.55 -5.52
C THR A 140 -5.28 -6.34 -4.84
N GLU A 141 -6.54 -6.00 -5.08
CA GLU A 141 -7.71 -6.68 -4.52
C GLU A 141 -7.69 -8.18 -4.87
N ILE A 142 -7.33 -8.51 -6.12
CA ILE A 142 -7.28 -9.90 -6.61
C ILE A 142 -6.07 -10.66 -6.08
N ALA A 143 -4.88 -10.04 -6.03
CA ALA A 143 -3.67 -10.69 -5.54
C ALA A 143 -3.74 -10.95 -4.03
N ALA A 144 -4.17 -9.95 -3.25
CA ALA A 144 -4.28 -10.06 -1.79
C ALA A 144 -5.27 -11.15 -1.36
N ALA A 145 -6.33 -11.39 -2.14
CA ALA A 145 -7.30 -12.46 -1.87
C ALA A 145 -6.69 -13.88 -1.91
N ARG A 146 -5.49 -14.04 -2.48
CA ARG A 146 -4.74 -15.31 -2.54
C ARG A 146 -3.75 -15.48 -1.40
N GLY A 147 -3.61 -14.47 -0.52
CA GLY A 147 -2.68 -14.47 0.60
C GLY A 147 -3.07 -15.45 1.71
N CYS A 148 -2.12 -15.75 2.59
CA CYS A 148 -2.30 -16.76 3.65
C CYS A 148 -3.21 -16.31 4.80
N LEU A 149 -3.52 -15.02 4.91
CA LEU A 149 -4.40 -14.47 5.95
C LEU A 149 -5.88 -14.77 5.72
N GLY A 150 -6.26 -15.11 4.48
CA GLY A 150 -7.66 -15.31 4.11
C GLY A 150 -8.51 -14.06 4.33
N ARG A 151 -9.82 -14.26 4.59
CA ARG A 151 -10.76 -13.19 4.91
C ARG A 151 -10.96 -13.10 6.41
N PHE A 152 -10.89 -11.89 6.96
CA PHE A 152 -11.15 -11.62 8.37
C PHE A 152 -11.85 -10.26 8.54
N PRO A 153 -12.67 -10.08 9.60
CA PRO A 153 -13.29 -8.79 9.91
C PRO A 153 -12.28 -7.83 10.54
N GLY A 154 -12.52 -6.52 10.40
CA GLY A 154 -11.63 -5.49 10.98
C GLY A 154 -11.41 -5.61 12.50
N SER A 155 -12.36 -6.22 13.23
CA SER A 155 -12.23 -6.52 14.67
C SER A 155 -11.08 -7.47 15.00
N GLU A 156 -10.66 -8.31 14.06
CA GLU A 156 -9.55 -9.25 14.24
C GLU A 156 -8.18 -8.65 13.90
N MET A 157 -8.16 -7.51 13.21
CA MET A 157 -6.94 -6.89 12.65
C MET A 157 -5.85 -6.69 13.72
N MET A 158 -6.20 -6.07 14.86
CA MET A 158 -5.23 -5.84 15.94
C MET A 158 -4.71 -7.14 16.56
N GLY A 159 -5.53 -8.20 16.57
CA GLY A 159 -5.12 -9.53 17.01
C GLY A 159 -4.09 -10.15 16.07
N ILE A 160 -4.29 -10.02 14.77
CA ILE A 160 -3.34 -10.46 13.73
C ILE A 160 -2.03 -9.70 13.85
N ILE A 161 -2.08 -8.36 13.94
CA ILE A 161 -0.90 -7.50 14.09
C ILE A 161 -0.08 -7.92 15.32
N LYS A 162 -0.72 -8.08 16.49
CA LYS A 162 -0.03 -8.50 17.72
C LYS A 162 0.63 -9.87 17.59
N LYS A 163 -0.07 -10.84 16.98
CA LYS A 163 0.48 -12.19 16.76
C LYS A 163 1.67 -12.17 15.79
N PHE A 164 1.57 -11.41 14.69
CA PHE A 164 2.64 -11.26 13.72
C PHE A 164 3.88 -10.63 14.36
N MET A 165 3.70 -9.55 15.12
CA MET A 165 4.80 -8.89 15.83
C MET A 165 5.49 -9.83 16.82
N LYS A 166 4.72 -10.58 17.61
CA LYS A 166 5.29 -11.56 18.55
C LYS A 166 6.11 -12.61 17.81
N ALA A 167 5.55 -13.21 16.76
CA ALA A 167 6.20 -14.25 15.98
C ALA A 167 7.48 -13.78 15.23
N LYS A 168 7.66 -12.47 15.04
CA LYS A 168 8.84 -11.90 14.37
C LYS A 168 9.88 -11.32 15.34
N ASN A 169 9.54 -11.23 16.62
CA ASN A 169 10.41 -10.76 17.70
C ASN A 169 10.94 -11.91 18.58
N ASP A 170 10.24 -13.05 18.59
CA ASP A 170 10.71 -14.33 19.12
C ASP A 170 11.70 -15.00 18.14
#